data_AF-L9Y639-F1
#
_entry.id   AF-L9Y639-F1
#
_cell.length_a   1.000
_cell.length_b   1.000
_cell.length_c   1.000
_cell.angle_alpha   90.00
_cell.angle_beta   90.00
_cell.angle_gamma   90.00
#
_symmetry.space_group_name_H-M   'P 1'
#
loop_
_entity.id
_entity.type
_entity.pdbx_description
1 polymer ?
#
loop_
_entity_poly.entity_id
_entity_poly.type
_entity_poly.pdbx_seq_one_letter_code
_entity_poly.pdbx_strand_id
1 'polypeptide(L)'
;MISLDEAVTARLESHGARFEVLVDPDAALDIKRDEFEGDLEDVIAAEDVFEDASRGDRPAEADLEKVFDTTEPLEIIPEVIKQGEIQITADQRREMQEQKRKQLIDTITRNAVNPQMDNAPHPPERIENALEEAGFTVDPMEPVQEQVDDALDALRPIIPIRFEEVTVAVNVPADHAGSAQAKIRQFGDLEREEWQGDGSWIGVLTFPAGLQNDFYDTVNEHTSGEAETEIVKDKDDLRTR
;
A
#
# COMPACT_ATOMS: atom_id res chain seq x y z
N MET A 1 -6.23 -21.71 -1.99
CA MET A 1 -5.97 -21.92 -3.43
C MET A 1 -6.84 -20.97 -4.24
N ILE A 2 -6.25 -20.34 -5.25
CA ILE A 2 -6.92 -19.40 -6.16
C ILE A 2 -7.40 -20.08 -7.44
N SER A 3 -8.18 -19.36 -8.26
CA SER A 3 -8.59 -19.85 -9.57
C SER A 3 -7.45 -19.78 -10.59
N LEU A 4 -7.48 -20.65 -11.61
CA LEU A 4 -6.49 -20.65 -12.69
C LEU A 4 -6.51 -19.37 -13.53
N ASP A 5 -7.68 -18.74 -13.66
CA ASP A 5 -7.87 -17.52 -14.46
C ASP A 5 -7.23 -16.29 -13.79
N GLU A 6 -7.09 -16.33 -12.46
CA GLU A 6 -6.46 -15.27 -11.65
C GLU A 6 -4.95 -15.49 -11.46
N ALA A 7 -4.45 -16.69 -11.77
CA ALA A 7 -3.06 -17.06 -11.55
C ALA A 7 -2.11 -16.55 -12.65
N VAL A 8 -0.87 -16.29 -12.25
CA VAL A 8 0.26 -16.01 -13.16
C VAL A 8 1.27 -17.13 -13.09
N THR A 9 2.08 -17.27 -14.14
CA THR A 9 3.11 -18.30 -14.21
C THR A 9 4.45 -17.72 -13.75
N ALA A 10 5.02 -18.23 -12.66
CA ALA A 10 6.44 -18.01 -12.39
C ALA A 10 7.25 -19.13 -13.03
N ARG A 11 8.28 -18.78 -13.81
CA ARG A 11 9.11 -19.72 -14.56
C ARG A 11 10.58 -19.62 -14.16
N LEU A 12 11.19 -20.76 -13.88
CA LEU A 12 12.63 -20.93 -13.72
C LEU A 12 13.15 -21.94 -14.76
N GLU A 13 14.20 -21.57 -15.49
CA GLU A 13 14.95 -22.50 -16.35
C GLU A 13 16.32 -22.75 -15.71
N SER A 14 16.59 -24.00 -15.33
CA SER A 14 17.81 -24.38 -14.63
C SER A 14 18.24 -25.79 -15.03
N HIS A 15 19.56 -25.99 -15.19
CA HIS A 15 20.14 -27.29 -15.53
C HIS A 15 19.57 -27.98 -16.80
N GLY A 16 18.99 -27.21 -17.71
CA GLY A 16 18.36 -27.71 -18.94
C GLY A 16 16.91 -28.17 -18.78
N ALA A 17 16.33 -28.01 -17.58
CA ALA A 17 14.92 -28.25 -17.29
C ALA A 17 14.18 -26.93 -17.05
N ARG A 18 12.86 -26.97 -17.20
CA ARG A 18 11.95 -25.85 -16.94
C ARG A 18 11.04 -26.22 -15.78
N PHE A 19 10.80 -25.24 -14.92
CA PHE A 19 9.91 -25.32 -13.77
C PHE A 19 8.96 -24.13 -13.79
N GLU A 20 7.67 -24.41 -13.76
CA GLU A 20 6.58 -23.45 -13.80
C GLU A 20 5.66 -23.69 -12.60
N VAL A 21 5.24 -22.61 -11.96
CA VAL A 21 4.27 -22.64 -10.86
C VAL A 21 3.20 -21.59 -11.10
N LEU A 22 1.98 -21.88 -10.63
CA LEU A 22 0.81 -21.04 -10.80
C LEU A 22 0.44 -20.41 -9.46
N VAL A 23 0.60 -19.09 -9.38
CA VAL A 23 0.51 -18.33 -8.14
C VAL A 23 -0.21 -17.00 -8.39
N ASP A 24 -0.85 -16.46 -7.36
CA ASP A 24 -1.41 -15.12 -7.36
C ASP A 24 -0.33 -14.08 -7.72
N PRO A 25 -0.61 -13.10 -8.59
CA PRO A 25 0.39 -12.11 -9.00
C PRO A 25 0.97 -11.28 -7.86
N ASP A 26 0.14 -10.81 -6.92
CA ASP A 26 0.60 -9.98 -5.81
C ASP A 26 1.43 -10.84 -4.85
N ALA A 27 0.94 -12.03 -4.50
CA ALA A 27 1.69 -12.95 -3.66
C ALA A 27 3.03 -13.39 -4.29
N ALA A 28 3.07 -13.57 -5.61
CA ALA A 28 4.31 -13.90 -6.32
C ALA A 28 5.34 -12.78 -6.20
N LEU A 29 4.91 -11.52 -6.33
CA LEU A 29 5.78 -10.36 -6.15
C LEU A 29 6.28 -10.25 -4.70
N ASP A 30 5.41 -10.48 -3.71
CA ASP A 30 5.77 -10.44 -2.29
C ASP A 30 6.74 -11.57 -1.92
N ILE A 31 6.50 -12.80 -2.39
CA ILE A 31 7.41 -13.94 -2.20
C ILE A 31 8.79 -13.63 -2.79
N LYS A 32 8.82 -13.01 -3.98
CA LYS A 32 10.07 -12.64 -4.65
C LYS A 32 10.88 -11.59 -3.88
N ARG A 33 10.22 -10.78 -3.04
CA ARG A 33 10.85 -9.77 -2.18
C ARG A 33 11.15 -10.24 -0.76
N ASP A 34 10.83 -11.49 -0.42
CA ASP A 34 10.85 -11.99 0.95
C ASP A 34 9.89 -11.23 1.91
N GLU A 35 8.78 -10.72 1.37
CA GLU A 35 7.77 -9.92 2.10
C GLU A 35 6.45 -10.68 2.36
N PHE A 36 6.31 -11.89 1.82
CA PHE A 36 5.09 -12.68 1.96
C PHE A 36 4.96 -13.28 3.38
N GLU A 37 3.88 -12.93 4.08
CA GLU A 37 3.58 -13.40 5.45
C GLU A 37 2.37 -14.36 5.53
N GLY A 38 1.78 -14.73 4.39
CA GLY A 38 0.59 -15.58 4.30
C GLY A 38 0.87 -17.09 4.21
N ASP A 39 -0.21 -17.86 4.05
CA ASP A 39 -0.13 -19.29 3.77
C ASP A 39 -0.01 -19.52 2.25
N LEU A 40 1.02 -20.25 1.82
CA LEU A 40 1.29 -20.50 0.40
C LEU A 40 0.12 -21.21 -0.29
N GLU A 41 -0.53 -22.14 0.41
CA GLU A 41 -1.68 -22.90 -0.08
C GLU A 41 -2.86 -21.99 -0.47
N ASP A 42 -2.96 -20.80 0.13
CA ASP A 42 -4.03 -19.84 -0.17
C ASP A 42 -3.83 -19.14 -1.50
N VAL A 43 -2.57 -18.92 -1.90
CA VAL A 43 -2.19 -18.07 -3.03
C VAL A 43 -1.72 -18.83 -4.27
N ILE A 44 -1.62 -20.16 -4.20
CA ILE A 44 -1.32 -21.00 -5.37
C ILE A 44 -2.60 -21.53 -6.01
N ALA A 45 -2.56 -21.76 -7.32
CA ALA A 45 -3.66 -22.43 -8.04
C ALA A 45 -3.53 -23.96 -7.98
N ALA A 46 -2.32 -24.47 -7.73
CA ALA A 46 -2.04 -25.89 -7.59
C ALA A 46 -0.79 -26.12 -6.71
N GLU A 47 -0.87 -27.12 -5.83
CA GLU A 47 0.28 -27.67 -5.08
C GLU A 47 1.11 -28.60 -5.99
N ASP A 48 1.66 -28.05 -7.08
CA ASP A 48 2.37 -28.83 -8.09
C ASP A 48 3.40 -27.96 -8.84
N VAL A 49 4.41 -28.63 -9.42
CA VAL A 49 5.45 -27.98 -10.25
C VAL A 49 5.34 -28.55 -11.66
N PHE A 50 5.28 -27.66 -12.64
CA PHE A 50 5.07 -28.03 -14.03
C PHE A 50 6.32 -27.81 -14.88
N GLU A 51 6.52 -28.61 -15.91
CA GLU A 51 7.40 -28.24 -17.02
C GLU A 51 6.68 -27.26 -17.96
N ASP A 52 5.36 -27.46 -18.12
CA ASP A 52 4.46 -26.58 -18.86
C ASP A 52 3.08 -26.58 -18.20
N ALA A 53 2.77 -25.51 -17.46
CA ALA A 53 1.54 -25.38 -16.69
C ALA A 53 0.29 -25.34 -17.59
N SER A 54 0.41 -24.83 -18.82
CA SER A 54 -0.71 -24.76 -19.77
C SER A 54 -1.12 -26.12 -20.32
N ARG A 55 -0.17 -27.06 -20.38
CA ARG A 55 -0.39 -28.46 -20.80
C ARG A 55 -0.57 -29.42 -19.64
N GLY A 56 -0.24 -29.00 -18.42
CA GLY A 56 -0.23 -29.87 -17.24
C GLY A 56 0.91 -30.89 -17.26
N ASP A 57 1.98 -30.61 -18.01
CA ASP A 57 3.16 -31.48 -18.09
C ASP A 57 4.03 -31.28 -16.85
N ARG A 58 4.50 -32.37 -16.24
CA ARG A 58 5.34 -32.35 -15.03
C ARG A 58 6.80 -32.60 -15.37
N PRO A 59 7.75 -31.94 -14.68
CA PRO A 59 9.17 -32.22 -14.86
C PRO A 59 9.51 -33.61 -14.31
N ALA A 60 10.64 -34.16 -14.74
CA ALA A 60 11.13 -35.40 -14.15
C ALA A 60 11.52 -35.19 -12.68
N GLU A 61 11.18 -36.13 -11.80
CA GLU A 61 11.58 -36.08 -10.38
C GLU A 61 13.09 -35.92 -10.20
N ALA A 62 13.89 -36.53 -11.10
CA ALA A 62 15.35 -36.40 -11.08
C ALA A 62 15.83 -34.97 -11.35
N ASP A 63 15.07 -34.16 -12.11
CA ASP A 63 15.40 -32.76 -12.36
C ASP A 63 14.99 -31.88 -11.17
N LEU A 64 13.85 -32.17 -10.52
CA LEU A 64 13.45 -31.49 -9.28
C LEU A 64 14.51 -31.70 -8.19
N GLU A 65 14.86 -32.96 -7.92
CA GLU A 65 15.87 -33.31 -6.90
C GLU A 65 17.23 -32.65 -7.21
N LYS A 66 17.62 -32.59 -8.48
CA LYS A 66 18.90 -32.01 -8.90
C LYS A 66 18.97 -30.49 -8.70
N VAL A 67 17.85 -29.80 -8.83
CA VAL A 67 17.79 -28.33 -8.79
C VAL A 67 17.44 -27.81 -7.41
N PHE A 68 16.55 -28.50 -6.70
CA PHE A 68 15.99 -28.04 -5.43
C PHE A 68 16.35 -28.92 -4.22
N ASP A 69 17.07 -30.04 -4.43
CA ASP A 69 17.39 -31.03 -3.38
C ASP A 69 16.14 -31.59 -2.66
N THR A 70 14.98 -31.51 -3.32
CA THR A 70 13.68 -31.97 -2.84
C THR A 70 12.73 -32.19 -4.03
N THR A 71 11.68 -32.98 -3.83
CA THR A 71 10.55 -33.13 -4.76
C THR A 71 9.24 -32.58 -4.20
N GLU A 72 9.28 -31.93 -3.03
CA GLU A 72 8.09 -31.41 -2.35
C GLU A 72 7.63 -30.08 -2.98
N PRO A 73 6.45 -30.00 -3.61
CA PRO A 73 6.01 -28.79 -4.31
C PRO A 73 5.99 -27.54 -3.44
N LEU A 74 5.56 -27.65 -2.18
CA LEU A 74 5.47 -26.51 -1.26
C LEU A 74 6.85 -25.94 -0.89
N GLU A 75 7.91 -26.74 -0.96
CA GLU A 75 9.28 -26.27 -0.77
C GLU A 75 9.86 -25.65 -2.05
N ILE A 76 9.44 -26.13 -3.22
CA ILE A 76 9.97 -25.72 -4.53
C ILE A 76 9.34 -24.42 -5.04
N ILE A 77 8.03 -24.23 -4.82
CA ILE A 77 7.29 -23.08 -5.36
C ILE A 77 7.94 -21.74 -4.98
N PRO A 78 8.30 -21.46 -3.70
CA PRO A 78 8.96 -20.20 -3.36
C PRO A 78 10.30 -20.01 -4.06
N GLU A 79 11.06 -21.08 -4.26
CA GLU A 79 12.36 -21.03 -4.91
C GLU A 79 12.24 -20.69 -6.41
N VAL A 80 11.25 -21.28 -7.09
CA VAL A 80 10.92 -20.95 -8.48
C VAL A 80 10.52 -19.48 -8.62
N ILE A 81 9.73 -18.95 -7.68
CA ILE A 81 9.30 -17.53 -7.71
C ILE A 81 10.47 -16.58 -7.48
N LYS A 82 11.32 -16.87 -6.47
CA LYS A 82 12.45 -16.02 -6.10
C LYS A 82 13.53 -15.98 -7.17
N GLN A 83 13.88 -17.13 -7.73
CA GLN A 83 14.94 -17.23 -8.74
C GLN A 83 14.45 -17.02 -10.18
N GLY A 84 13.16 -17.21 -10.41
CA GLY A 84 12.56 -17.19 -11.75
C GLY A 84 12.02 -15.82 -12.19
N GLU A 85 11.31 -15.86 -13.31
CA GLU A 85 10.61 -14.72 -13.90
C GLU A 85 9.09 -14.92 -13.78
N ILE A 86 8.39 -13.89 -13.29
CA ILE A 86 6.94 -13.86 -13.23
C ILE A 86 6.41 -13.42 -14.59
N GLN A 87 5.66 -14.30 -15.24
CA GLN A 87 5.09 -14.09 -16.56
C GLN A 87 3.64 -13.64 -16.45
N ILE A 88 3.36 -12.48 -17.00
CA ILE A 88 2.02 -11.91 -17.07
C ILE A 88 1.60 -11.71 -18.51
N THR A 89 0.31 -11.93 -18.77
CA THR A 89 -0.31 -11.60 -20.05
C THR A 89 -0.42 -10.08 -20.23
N ALA A 90 -0.71 -9.64 -21.47
CA ALA A 90 -0.94 -8.23 -21.73
C ALA A 90 -2.16 -7.67 -20.98
N ASP A 91 -3.17 -8.49 -20.73
CA ASP A 91 -4.38 -8.07 -20.02
C ASP A 91 -4.12 -7.96 -18.52
N GLN A 92 -3.47 -8.97 -17.90
CA GLN A 92 -3.02 -8.90 -16.50
C GLN A 92 -2.10 -7.71 -16.26
N ARG A 93 -1.17 -7.42 -17.19
CA ARG A 93 -0.30 -6.24 -17.11
C ARG A 93 -1.09 -4.94 -17.02
N ARG A 94 -2.15 -4.78 -17.82
CA ARG A 94 -2.99 -3.58 -17.82
C ARG A 94 -3.76 -3.46 -16.51
N GLU A 95 -4.35 -4.56 -16.04
CA GLU A 95 -5.12 -4.61 -14.81
C GLU A 95 -4.26 -4.25 -13.58
N MET A 96 -3.09 -4.87 -13.45
CA MET A 96 -2.14 -4.56 -12.37
C MET A 96 -1.68 -3.10 -12.44
N GLN A 97 -1.40 -2.59 -13.65
CA GLN A 97 -0.99 -1.21 -13.83
C GLN A 97 -2.10 -0.23 -13.42
N GLU A 98 -3.35 -0.49 -13.78
CA GLU A 98 -4.50 0.34 -13.39
C GLU A 98 -4.73 0.31 -11.87
N GLN A 99 -4.66 -0.88 -11.27
CA GLN A 99 -4.81 -1.05 -9.83
C GLN A 99 -3.71 -0.30 -9.05
N LYS A 100 -2.44 -0.49 -9.42
CA LYS A 100 -1.31 0.21 -8.80
C LYS A 100 -1.34 1.71 -9.07
N ARG A 101 -1.79 2.15 -10.25
CA ARG A 101 -1.99 3.58 -10.55
C ARG A 101 -3.01 4.20 -9.60
N LYS A 102 -4.15 3.53 -9.38
CA LYS A 102 -5.16 4.00 -8.44
C LYS A 102 -4.62 4.08 -7.01
N GLN A 103 -3.89 3.06 -6.57
CA GLN A 103 -3.25 3.04 -5.25
C GLN A 103 -2.21 4.18 -5.13
N LEU A 104 -1.35 4.37 -6.12
CA LEU A 104 -0.36 5.44 -6.17
C LEU A 104 -1.01 6.83 -6.05
N ILE A 105 -2.09 7.07 -6.80
CA ILE A 105 -2.86 8.32 -6.74
C ILE A 105 -3.43 8.53 -5.33
N ASP A 106 -4.02 7.51 -4.72
CA ASP A 106 -4.55 7.58 -3.35
C ASP A 106 -3.43 7.86 -2.34
N THR A 107 -2.29 7.15 -2.42
CA THR A 107 -1.12 7.38 -1.56
C THR A 107 -0.62 8.82 -1.68
N ILE A 108 -0.46 9.35 -2.90
CA ILE A 108 -0.01 10.73 -3.09
C ILE A 108 -1.05 11.72 -2.57
N THR A 109 -2.35 11.49 -2.84
CA THR A 109 -3.45 12.36 -2.39
C THR A 109 -3.46 12.49 -0.86
N ARG A 110 -3.30 11.37 -0.15
CA ARG A 110 -3.34 11.36 1.32
C ARG A 110 -2.13 12.02 1.96
N ASN A 111 -0.97 11.97 1.30
CA ASN A 111 0.29 12.41 1.88
C ASN A 111 0.76 13.79 1.39
N ALA A 112 0.28 14.24 0.23
CA ALA A 112 0.79 15.43 -0.43
C ALA A 112 -0.19 16.61 -0.39
N VAL A 113 0.38 17.80 -0.37
CA VAL A 113 -0.35 19.06 -0.30
C VAL A 113 0.16 20.07 -1.31
N ASN A 114 -0.66 21.10 -1.56
CA ASN A 114 -0.27 22.26 -2.33
C ASN A 114 0.33 23.36 -1.42
N PRO A 115 1.66 23.58 -1.44
CA PRO A 115 2.30 24.60 -0.60
C PRO A 115 1.89 26.04 -0.95
N GLN A 116 1.24 26.27 -2.08
CA GLN A 116 0.78 27.59 -2.51
C GLN A 116 -0.67 27.88 -2.10
N MET A 117 -1.41 26.88 -1.61
CA MET A 117 -2.82 26.99 -1.22
C MET A 117 -3.02 26.53 0.23
N ASP A 118 -2.31 27.17 1.17
CA ASP A 118 -2.43 26.90 2.61
C ASP A 118 -2.26 25.41 2.98
N ASN A 119 -1.38 24.70 2.25
CA ASN A 119 -1.18 23.26 2.36
C ASN A 119 -2.46 22.43 2.20
N ALA A 120 -3.42 22.89 1.39
CA ALA A 120 -4.61 22.10 1.06
C ALA A 120 -4.22 20.84 0.25
N PRO A 121 -4.90 19.70 0.46
CA PRO A 121 -4.73 18.51 -0.36
C PRO A 121 -5.08 18.76 -1.83
N HIS A 122 -4.41 18.03 -2.72
CA HIS A 122 -4.82 17.96 -4.12
C HIS A 122 -5.92 16.89 -4.28
N PRO A 123 -7.01 17.16 -5.01
CA PRO A 123 -7.99 16.13 -5.33
C PRO A 123 -7.36 14.96 -6.13
N PRO A 124 -7.84 13.71 -6.00
CA PRO A 124 -7.30 12.56 -6.75
C PRO A 124 -7.24 12.80 -8.27
N GLU A 125 -8.32 13.36 -8.85
CA GLU A 125 -8.40 13.70 -10.27
C GLU A 125 -7.32 14.71 -10.70
N ARG A 126 -6.90 15.61 -9.79
CA ARG A 126 -5.83 16.58 -10.08
C ARG A 126 -4.46 15.89 -10.19
N ILE A 127 -4.20 14.91 -9.34
CA ILE A 127 -2.99 14.09 -9.35
C ILE A 127 -2.97 13.20 -10.59
N GLU A 128 -4.09 12.53 -10.89
CA GLU A 128 -4.24 11.68 -12.06
C GLU A 128 -3.92 12.44 -13.36
N ASN A 129 -4.57 13.59 -13.58
CA ASN A 129 -4.33 14.42 -14.76
C ASN A 129 -2.87 14.90 -14.85
N ALA A 130 -2.24 15.22 -13.72
CA ALA A 130 -0.84 15.65 -13.71
C ALA A 130 0.14 14.50 -14.00
N LEU A 131 -0.14 13.28 -13.55
CA LEU A 131 0.65 12.10 -13.90
C LEU A 131 0.55 11.80 -15.40
N GLU A 132 -0.61 11.98 -16.01
CA GLU A 132 -0.79 11.85 -17.47
C GLU A 132 -0.01 12.91 -18.24
N GLU A 133 -0.09 14.17 -17.80
CA GLU A 133 0.66 15.27 -18.41
C GLU A 133 2.18 15.08 -18.30
N ALA A 134 2.65 14.54 -17.17
CA ALA A 134 4.04 14.16 -16.97
C ALA A 134 4.46 12.92 -17.78
N GLY A 135 3.52 12.16 -18.33
CA GLY A 135 3.79 10.89 -19.01
C GLY A 135 4.30 9.80 -18.07
N PHE A 136 3.99 9.89 -16.77
CA PHE A 136 4.43 8.91 -15.78
C PHE A 136 3.71 7.57 -16.01
N THR A 137 4.48 6.50 -16.14
CA THR A 137 3.98 5.15 -16.37
C THR A 137 4.29 4.30 -15.15
N VAL A 138 3.25 3.76 -14.51
CA VAL A 138 3.38 2.89 -13.33
C VAL A 138 3.90 1.52 -13.77
N ASP A 139 4.89 1.00 -13.07
CA ASP A 139 5.36 -0.37 -13.25
C ASP A 139 4.43 -1.34 -12.49
N PRO A 140 3.78 -2.30 -13.18
CA PRO A 140 2.92 -3.30 -12.57
C PRO A 140 3.67 -4.31 -11.68
N MET A 141 4.99 -4.42 -11.81
CA MET A 141 5.80 -5.38 -11.03
C MET A 141 6.41 -4.75 -9.78
N GLU A 142 6.50 -3.42 -9.68
CA GLU A 142 7.07 -2.74 -8.52
C GLU A 142 6.00 -2.43 -7.46
N PRO A 143 6.34 -2.36 -6.16
CA PRO A 143 5.42 -1.88 -5.15
C PRO A 143 5.05 -0.44 -5.43
N VAL A 144 3.85 -0.03 -5.00
CA VAL A 144 3.43 1.36 -5.12
C VAL A 144 4.40 2.27 -4.36
N GLN A 145 4.78 1.87 -3.15
CA GLN A 145 5.62 2.67 -2.25
C GLN A 145 6.99 3.03 -2.86
N GLU A 146 7.59 2.13 -3.64
CA GLU A 146 8.87 2.38 -4.32
C GLU A 146 8.75 3.39 -5.46
N GLN A 147 7.56 3.51 -6.05
CA GLN A 147 7.29 4.42 -7.18
C GLN A 147 6.78 5.79 -6.73
N VAL A 148 6.46 5.96 -5.44
CA VAL A 148 5.88 7.20 -4.90
C VAL A 148 6.80 8.41 -5.11
N ASP A 149 8.09 8.27 -4.81
CA ASP A 149 9.04 9.38 -4.90
C ASP A 149 9.29 9.78 -6.36
N ASP A 150 9.45 8.80 -7.26
CA ASP A 150 9.61 9.04 -8.69
C ASP A 150 8.37 9.71 -9.30
N ALA A 151 7.17 9.28 -8.89
CA ALA A 151 5.92 9.91 -9.28
C ALA A 151 5.84 11.35 -8.76
N LEU A 152 6.24 11.60 -7.52
CA LEU A 152 6.26 12.95 -6.95
C LEU A 152 7.26 13.86 -7.69
N ASP A 153 8.44 13.35 -8.04
CA ASP A 153 9.43 14.06 -8.84
C ASP A 153 8.91 14.42 -10.23
N ALA A 154 8.17 13.51 -10.87
CA ALA A 154 7.49 13.75 -12.14
C ALA A 154 6.36 14.79 -12.04
N LEU A 155 5.69 14.86 -10.89
CA LEU A 155 4.59 15.82 -10.64
C LEU A 155 5.08 17.25 -10.36
N ARG A 156 6.21 17.43 -9.68
CA ARG A 156 6.71 18.76 -9.26
C ARG A 156 6.84 19.80 -10.39
N PRO A 157 7.25 19.45 -11.62
CA PRO A 157 7.25 20.37 -12.75
C PRO A 157 5.87 20.79 -13.24
N ILE A 158 4.84 19.95 -13.01
CA ILE A 158 3.46 20.16 -13.49
C ILE A 158 2.61 20.88 -12.43
N ILE A 159 2.80 20.53 -11.15
CA ILE A 159 2.05 21.09 -10.02
C ILE A 159 2.93 21.39 -8.81
N PRO A 160 2.62 22.45 -8.03
CA PRO A 160 3.22 22.64 -6.73
C PRO A 160 2.73 21.54 -5.78
N ILE A 161 3.62 20.63 -5.43
CA ILE A 161 3.32 19.48 -4.57
C ILE A 161 4.51 19.12 -3.69
N ARG A 162 4.24 18.74 -2.45
CA ARG A 162 5.21 18.16 -1.52
C ARG A 162 4.48 17.28 -0.51
N PHE A 163 5.19 16.31 0.06
CA PHE A 163 4.72 15.67 1.29
C PHE A 163 4.87 16.61 2.48
N GLU A 164 3.89 16.56 3.36
CA GLU A 164 3.81 17.37 4.56
C GLU A 164 3.00 16.59 5.60
N GLU A 165 3.38 16.73 6.87
CA GLU A 165 2.58 16.28 8.00
C GLU A 165 2.02 17.49 8.73
N VAL A 166 0.84 17.33 9.34
CA VAL A 166 0.23 18.35 10.19
C VAL A 166 0.07 17.80 11.59
N THR A 167 0.32 18.65 12.59
CA THR A 167 -0.02 18.35 13.98
C THR A 167 -1.27 19.12 14.38
N VAL A 168 -2.30 18.43 14.84
CA VAL A 168 -3.58 19.03 15.25
C VAL A 168 -3.90 18.64 16.69
N ALA A 169 -4.21 19.65 17.51
CA ALA A 169 -4.84 19.47 18.80
C ALA A 169 -6.36 19.44 18.61
N VAL A 170 -7.04 18.49 19.25
CA VAL A 170 -8.49 18.36 19.26
C VAL A 170 -8.98 18.26 20.69
N ASN A 171 -9.96 19.09 21.04
CA ASN A 171 -10.67 19.05 22.31
C ASN A 171 -12.08 18.50 22.08
N VAL A 172 -12.36 17.33 22.65
CA VAL A 172 -13.63 16.64 22.54
C VAL A 172 -14.41 16.76 23.86
N PRO A 173 -15.65 17.28 23.84
CA PRO A 173 -16.50 17.35 25.02
C PRO A 173 -16.78 15.97 25.65
N ALA A 174 -17.02 15.96 26.96
CA ALA A 174 -17.19 14.74 27.76
C ALA A 174 -18.26 13.77 27.21
N ASP A 175 -19.36 14.31 26.68
CA ASP A 175 -20.47 13.52 26.14
C ASP A 175 -20.08 12.69 24.90
N HIS A 176 -19.02 13.09 24.18
CA HIS A 176 -18.54 12.45 22.95
C HIS A 176 -17.15 11.83 23.07
N ALA A 177 -16.40 12.15 24.13
CA ALA A 177 -14.99 11.81 24.30
C ALA A 177 -14.72 10.31 24.14
N GLY A 178 -15.60 9.45 24.69
CA GLY A 178 -15.46 8.00 24.59
C GLY A 178 -15.52 7.46 23.16
N SER A 179 -16.49 7.92 22.35
CA SER A 179 -16.71 7.45 20.98
C SER A 179 -15.79 8.12 19.97
N ALA A 180 -15.56 9.42 20.09
CA ALA A 180 -14.79 10.18 19.11
C ALA A 180 -13.29 9.90 19.19
N GLN A 181 -12.71 9.76 20.40
CA GLN A 181 -11.26 9.55 20.54
C GLN A 181 -10.76 8.31 19.79
N ALA A 182 -11.56 7.25 19.74
CA ALA A 182 -11.18 5.98 19.10
C ALA A 182 -11.12 6.12 17.57
N LYS A 183 -11.91 7.05 17.01
CA LYS A 183 -11.93 7.37 15.58
C LYS A 183 -10.84 8.35 15.21
N ILE A 184 -10.64 9.37 16.04
CA ILE A 184 -9.59 10.37 15.87
C ILE A 184 -8.20 9.74 15.85
N ARG A 185 -7.92 8.76 16.72
CA ARG A 185 -6.63 8.03 16.76
C ARG A 185 -6.28 7.24 15.51
N GLN A 186 -7.21 7.06 14.56
CA GLN A 186 -6.96 6.30 13.33
C GLN A 186 -6.25 7.14 12.27
N PHE A 187 -6.17 8.46 12.45
CA PHE A 187 -5.60 9.37 11.47
C PHE A 187 -4.07 9.44 11.51
N GLY A 188 -3.45 9.19 12.66
CA GLY A 188 -2.00 9.18 12.78
C GLY A 188 -1.51 9.04 14.21
N ASP A 189 -0.27 9.45 14.43
CA ASP A 189 0.45 9.25 15.68
C ASP A 189 -0.07 10.19 16.76
N LEU A 190 -0.50 9.61 17.89
CA LEU A 190 -0.88 10.36 19.07
C LEU A 190 0.36 10.83 19.82
N GLU A 191 0.67 12.11 19.70
CA GLU A 191 1.79 12.76 20.36
C GLU A 191 1.53 12.93 21.85
N ARG A 192 0.31 13.37 22.20
CA ARG A 192 -0.14 13.63 23.57
C ARG A 192 -1.64 13.45 23.73
N GLU A 193 -2.04 13.12 24.95
CA GLU A 193 -3.44 13.17 25.34
C GLU A 193 -3.62 13.54 26.82
N GLU A 194 -4.75 14.18 27.13
CA GLU A 194 -5.13 14.52 28.49
C GLU A 194 -6.65 14.48 28.67
N TRP A 195 -7.10 13.83 29.75
CA TRP A 195 -8.47 13.95 30.23
C TRP A 195 -8.59 15.12 31.20
N GLN A 196 -9.51 16.02 30.91
CA GLN A 196 -9.75 17.22 31.71
C GLN A 196 -10.67 16.90 32.91
N GLY A 197 -10.66 17.79 33.90
CA GLY A 197 -11.47 17.63 35.12
C GLY A 197 -12.99 17.68 34.88
N ASP A 198 -13.44 18.20 33.74
CA ASP A 198 -14.83 18.22 33.29
C ASP A 198 -15.22 16.98 32.47
N GLY A 199 -14.27 16.07 32.24
CA GLY A 199 -14.46 14.85 31.45
C GLY A 199 -14.20 15.02 29.95
N SER A 200 -13.86 16.22 29.47
CA SER A 200 -13.41 16.40 28.09
C SER A 200 -12.06 15.71 27.84
N TRP A 201 -11.79 15.38 26.58
CA TRP A 201 -10.55 14.73 26.15
C TRP A 201 -9.83 15.62 25.15
N ILE A 202 -8.57 15.92 25.43
CA ILE A 202 -7.68 16.62 24.52
C ILE A 202 -6.70 15.62 23.93
N GLY A 203 -6.63 15.54 22.61
CA GLY A 203 -5.64 14.74 21.88
C GLY A 203 -4.82 15.62 20.95
N VAL A 204 -3.54 15.32 20.82
CA VAL A 204 -2.65 15.96 19.85
C VAL A 204 -2.11 14.88 18.93
N LEU A 205 -2.42 14.99 17.64
CA LEU A 205 -2.06 13.99 16.65
C LEU A 205 -1.22 14.60 15.54
N THR A 206 -0.20 13.87 15.09
CA THR A 206 0.51 14.15 13.84
C THR A 206 0.05 13.16 12.79
N PHE A 207 -0.29 13.66 11.61
CA PHE A 207 -0.73 12.81 10.50
C PHE A 207 -0.43 13.45 9.14
N PRO A 208 -0.48 12.68 8.04
CA PRO A 208 -0.27 13.22 6.70
C PRO A 208 -1.24 14.36 6.38
N ALA A 209 -0.72 15.51 5.94
CA ALA A 209 -1.52 16.72 5.79
C ALA A 209 -2.63 16.59 4.73
N GLY A 210 -2.52 15.63 3.81
CA GLY A 210 -3.59 15.36 2.84
C GLY A 210 -4.88 14.82 3.47
N LEU A 211 -4.81 14.24 4.67
CA LEU A 211 -5.96 13.73 5.43
C LEU A 211 -6.68 14.80 6.27
N GLN A 212 -6.23 16.06 6.22
CA GLN A 212 -6.72 17.11 7.10
C GLN A 212 -8.24 17.35 6.99
N ASN A 213 -8.80 17.32 5.79
CA ASN A 213 -10.25 17.49 5.60
C ASN A 213 -11.03 16.32 6.19
N ASP A 214 -10.62 15.08 5.89
CA ASP A 214 -11.24 13.86 6.41
C ASP A 214 -11.19 13.80 7.94
N PHE A 215 -10.10 14.29 8.54
CA PHE A 215 -9.95 14.43 9.97
C PHE A 215 -11.00 15.39 10.55
N TYR A 216 -11.14 16.59 9.98
CA TYR A 216 -12.14 17.56 10.44
C TYR A 216 -13.58 17.06 10.28
N ASP A 217 -13.88 16.40 9.16
CA ASP A 217 -15.20 15.81 8.92
C ASP A 217 -15.51 14.73 9.96
N THR A 218 -14.55 13.86 10.27
CA THR A 218 -14.71 12.80 11.28
C THR A 218 -14.89 13.36 12.68
N VAL A 219 -14.10 14.38 13.06
CA VAL A 219 -14.27 15.08 14.34
C VAL A 219 -15.66 15.69 14.43
N ASN A 220 -16.11 16.40 13.38
CA ASN A 220 -17.41 17.04 13.35
C ASN A 220 -18.56 16.03 13.43
N GLU A 221 -18.50 14.92 12.69
CA GLU A 221 -19.49 13.85 12.71
C GLU A 221 -19.63 13.23 14.11
N HIS A 222 -18.51 12.87 14.74
CA HIS A 222 -18.52 12.16 16.02
C HIS A 222 -18.71 13.06 17.24
N THR A 223 -18.77 14.37 17.05
CA THR A 223 -18.96 15.34 18.13
C THR A 223 -20.14 16.28 17.90
N SER A 224 -20.91 16.04 16.83
CA SER A 224 -21.99 16.93 16.39
C SER A 224 -21.56 18.40 16.23
N GLY A 225 -20.29 18.62 15.86
CA GLY A 225 -19.67 19.93 15.72
C GLY A 225 -19.32 20.64 17.03
N GLU A 226 -19.33 19.93 18.16
CA GLU A 226 -19.04 20.49 19.47
C GLU A 226 -17.54 20.43 19.84
N ALA A 227 -16.72 19.71 19.08
CA ALA A 227 -15.28 19.69 19.30
C ALA A 227 -14.57 20.90 18.71
N GLU A 228 -13.49 21.31 19.38
CA GLU A 228 -12.60 22.38 18.94
C GLU A 228 -11.30 21.76 18.40
N THR A 229 -10.78 22.32 17.30
CA THR A 229 -9.50 21.88 16.71
C THR A 229 -8.57 23.07 16.49
N GLU A 230 -7.27 22.85 16.69
CA GLU A 230 -6.23 23.85 16.48
C GLU A 230 -5.00 23.22 15.84
N ILE A 231 -4.49 23.83 14.76
CA ILE A 231 -3.22 23.40 14.15
C ILE A 231 -2.07 23.85 15.05
N VAL A 232 -1.25 22.89 15.47
CA VAL A 232 -0.05 23.12 16.27
C VAL A 232 1.11 23.41 15.32
N LYS A 233 1.67 24.63 15.41
CA LYS A 233 2.72 25.10 14.49
C LYS A 233 4.12 24.57 14.82
N ASP A 234 4.38 24.31 16.10
CA ASP A 234 5.65 23.77 16.57
C ASP A 234 5.39 22.67 17.61
N LYS A 235 5.92 21.46 17.39
CA LYS A 235 5.80 20.34 18.35
C LYS A 235 6.41 20.66 19.73
N ASP A 236 7.32 21.64 19.80
CA ASP A 236 7.91 22.12 21.05
C ASP A 236 6.94 22.96 21.90
N ASP A 237 5.90 23.60 21.31
CA ASP A 237 4.88 24.34 22.06
C ASP A 237 4.04 23.43 22.95
N LEU A 238 4.00 22.14 22.63
CA LEU A 238 3.35 21.13 23.45
C LEU A 238 3.95 21.10 24.86
N ARG A 239 5.21 21.47 25.08
CA ARG A 239 5.91 21.38 26.39
C ARG A 239 5.50 22.43 27.44
N THR A 240 4.48 23.26 27.20
CA THR A 240 4.23 24.40 28.10
C THR A 240 2.79 24.51 28.59
N ARG A 241 2.42 23.70 29.58
CA ARG A 241 1.88 24.12 30.89
C ARG A 241 1.59 22.93 31.79
#